data_AF-A0A3M0T830-F1
#
_entry.id   AF-A0A3M0T830-F1
#
_cell.length_a   1.000
_cell.length_b   1.000
_cell.length_c   1.000
_cell.angle_alpha   90.00
_cell.angle_beta   90.00
_cell.angle_gamma   90.00
#
_symmetry.space_group_name_H-M   'P 1'
#
loop_
_entity.id
_entity.type
_entity.pdbx_description
1 polymer ?
#
loop_
_entity_poly.entity_id
_entity_poly.type
_entity_poly.pdbx_seq_one_letter_code
_entity_poly.pdbx_strand_id
1 'polypeptide(L)'
;MSINFDKFALRPGLVNKQGQLPDPSELVCIEVPKIFDQCLIKKCLIYSEGPDTDKTDCELRSNIITDPKRYIESRDFNIKLISIDKIPLKKKEDFKKIIISYIISFYADYIDNNGINKSEFYEINRTDIIQSLYCPDPISEVSSNIPSENSDSNIIKLEMVADALDGQLNKDTNGNYVLDITLGYYIAVKSQFIVQLLIPSYKYNTIPKGVCEENIEENPCEIFEKSPIPQFYPNQKLEPLFPYYDKDDFDRDFNENHSES
;
A
#
# COMPACT_ATOMS: atom_id res chain seq x y z
N MET A 1 -39.34 -2.66 13.04
CA MET A 1 -39.20 -2.34 14.47
C MET A 1 -38.42 -1.04 14.58
N SER A 2 -38.95 -0.03 15.27
CA SER A 2 -38.27 1.25 15.47
C SER A 2 -37.13 1.11 16.47
N ILE A 3 -35.92 1.45 16.05
CA ILE A 3 -34.72 1.38 16.89
C ILE A 3 -34.78 2.51 17.93
N ASN A 4 -34.58 2.17 19.20
CA ASN A 4 -34.40 3.13 20.29
C ASN A 4 -32.95 3.62 20.24
N PHE A 5 -32.75 4.89 19.85
CA PHE A 5 -31.44 5.49 19.65
C PHE A 5 -30.60 5.62 20.93
N ASP A 6 -31.22 5.51 22.12
CA ASP A 6 -30.54 5.65 23.41
C ASP A 6 -29.71 4.40 23.81
N LYS A 7 -29.77 3.32 23.01
CA LYS A 7 -29.04 2.06 23.29
C LYS A 7 -27.92 1.74 22.29
N PHE A 8 -27.67 2.58 21.30
CA PHE A 8 -26.68 2.29 20.26
C PHE A 8 -25.38 3.07 20.49
N ALA A 9 -24.38 2.39 21.06
CA ALA A 9 -23.02 2.92 21.17
C ALA A 9 -22.17 2.39 20.02
N LEU A 10 -21.79 3.28 19.09
CA LEU A 10 -20.84 2.96 18.03
C LEU A 10 -19.49 2.61 18.65
N ARG A 11 -19.04 1.36 18.47
CA ARG A 11 -17.71 0.91 18.86
C ARG A 11 -16.99 0.36 17.64
N PRO A 12 -15.75 0.78 17.38
CA PRO A 12 -15.00 0.22 16.28
C PRO A 12 -14.45 -1.15 16.73
N GLY A 13 -14.64 -2.21 15.92
CA GLY A 13 -14.28 -3.59 16.30
C GLY A 13 -14.42 -4.62 15.16
N LEU A 14 -13.82 -5.80 15.32
CA LEU A 14 -13.96 -6.91 14.37
C LEU A 14 -15.38 -7.50 14.43
N VAL A 15 -16.04 -7.65 13.27
CA VAL A 15 -17.35 -8.31 13.16
C VAL A 15 -17.15 -9.82 13.25
N ASN A 16 -17.26 -10.36 14.45
CA ASN A 16 -17.01 -11.78 14.75
C ASN A 16 -18.31 -12.62 14.86
N LYS A 17 -19.49 -12.01 14.76
CA LYS A 17 -20.80 -12.69 14.79
C LYS A 17 -21.78 -12.08 13.78
N GLN A 18 -22.37 -12.92 12.93
CA GLN A 18 -23.37 -12.52 11.94
C GLN A 18 -24.73 -12.29 12.62
N GLY A 19 -25.42 -11.19 12.28
CA GLY A 19 -26.76 -10.86 12.81
C GLY A 19 -26.81 -10.03 14.10
N GLN A 20 -25.68 -9.57 14.63
CA GLN A 20 -25.62 -8.72 15.84
C GLN A 20 -25.36 -7.24 15.55
N LEU A 21 -25.17 -6.87 14.28
CA LEU A 21 -25.18 -5.47 13.84
C LEU A 21 -26.62 -5.04 13.54
N PRO A 22 -27.00 -3.78 13.80
CA PRO A 22 -28.30 -3.26 13.36
C PRO A 22 -28.41 -3.34 11.84
N ASP A 23 -29.62 -3.21 11.31
CA ASP A 23 -29.79 -3.10 9.86
C ASP A 23 -29.08 -1.82 9.37
N PRO A 24 -28.34 -1.89 8.25
CA PRO A 24 -27.69 -0.72 7.68
C PRO A 24 -28.72 0.34 7.30
N SER A 25 -28.35 1.60 7.46
CA SER A 25 -29.23 2.71 7.09
C SER A 25 -29.33 2.90 5.57
N GLU A 26 -28.27 2.51 4.86
CA GLU A 26 -28.14 2.59 3.42
C GLU A 26 -27.13 1.54 2.95
N LEU A 27 -27.28 1.07 1.71
CA LEU A 27 -26.24 0.31 1.02
C LEU A 27 -25.56 1.25 0.02
N VAL A 28 -24.28 1.50 0.23
CA VAL A 28 -23.49 2.40 -0.63
C VAL A 28 -22.67 1.57 -1.59
N CYS A 29 -22.77 1.86 -2.88
CA CYS A 29 -21.90 1.29 -3.89
C CYS A 29 -20.65 2.16 -4.03
N ILE A 30 -19.47 1.58 -3.85
CA ILE A 30 -18.19 2.26 -4.05
C ILE A 30 -17.35 1.53 -5.09
N GLU A 31 -16.56 2.28 -5.85
CA GLU A 31 -15.58 1.74 -6.78
C GLU A 31 -14.21 1.76 -6.13
N VAL A 32 -13.59 0.58 -5.98
CA VAL A 32 -12.29 0.45 -5.31
C VAL A 32 -11.38 -0.56 -6.01
N PRO A 33 -10.05 -0.36 -5.95
CA PRO A 33 -9.10 -1.37 -6.40
C PRO A 33 -9.12 -2.57 -5.45
N LYS A 34 -9.53 -3.74 -5.94
CA LYS A 34 -9.41 -5.02 -5.24
C LYS A 34 -8.21 -5.79 -5.78
N ILE A 35 -7.33 -6.20 -4.88
CA ILE A 35 -6.17 -7.05 -5.18
C ILE A 35 -6.64 -8.52 -5.21
N PHE A 36 -6.36 -9.23 -6.29
CA PHE A 36 -6.71 -10.65 -6.46
C PHE A 36 -5.54 -11.57 -6.15
N ASP A 37 -4.33 -11.14 -6.49
CA ASP A 37 -3.09 -11.83 -6.19
C ASP A 37 -1.94 -10.83 -6.07
N GLN A 38 -0.88 -11.25 -5.38
CA GLN A 38 0.33 -10.48 -5.25
C GLN A 38 1.57 -11.37 -5.23
N CYS A 39 2.64 -10.91 -5.88
CA CYS A 39 3.94 -11.53 -5.84
C CYS A 39 4.96 -10.55 -5.25
N LEU A 40 5.84 -11.04 -4.38
CA LEU A 40 6.93 -10.25 -3.81
C LEU A 40 8.23 -10.55 -4.56
N ILE A 41 8.83 -9.53 -5.16
CA ILE A 41 10.20 -9.56 -5.65
C ILE A 41 11.09 -8.98 -4.57
N LYS A 42 12.17 -9.70 -4.23
CA LYS A 42 13.19 -9.26 -3.27
C LYS A 42 14.55 -9.38 -3.93
N LYS A 43 15.26 -8.27 -4.06
CA LYS A 43 16.60 -8.23 -4.65
C LYS A 43 17.57 -7.39 -3.83
N CYS A 44 18.83 -7.77 -3.92
CA CYS A 44 19.97 -7.04 -3.41
C CYS A 44 20.99 -7.02 -4.55
N LEU A 45 21.21 -5.85 -5.12
CA LEU A 45 22.06 -5.64 -6.27
C LEU A 45 23.33 -4.92 -5.84
N ILE A 46 24.47 -5.39 -6.36
CA ILE A 46 25.76 -4.73 -6.23
C ILE A 46 26.25 -4.34 -7.62
N TYR A 47 27.14 -3.35 -7.68
CA TYR A 47 27.81 -3.03 -8.93
C TYR A 47 28.66 -4.21 -9.44
N SER A 48 28.59 -4.49 -10.74
CA SER A 48 29.57 -5.31 -11.46
C SER A 48 29.64 -4.86 -12.91
N GLU A 49 30.84 -4.91 -13.49
CA GLU A 49 30.99 -4.79 -14.94
C GLU A 49 30.40 -6.03 -15.66
N GLY A 50 29.87 -5.82 -16.86
CA GLY A 50 29.36 -6.87 -17.73
C GLY A 50 27.82 -6.96 -17.76
N PRO A 51 27.27 -8.10 -18.19
CA PRO A 51 25.82 -8.29 -18.29
C PRO A 51 25.18 -8.35 -16.90
N ASP A 52 23.98 -7.76 -16.78
CA ASP A 52 23.27 -7.73 -15.52
C ASP A 52 22.78 -9.12 -15.11
N THR A 53 22.84 -9.40 -13.81
CA THR A 53 22.38 -10.68 -13.23
C THR A 53 21.32 -10.43 -12.18
N ASP A 54 20.85 -11.47 -11.49
CA ASP A 54 19.92 -11.32 -10.36
C ASP A 54 20.52 -10.62 -9.14
N LYS A 55 21.85 -10.47 -9.08
CA LYS A 55 22.57 -9.87 -7.96
C LYS A 55 23.48 -8.72 -8.36
N THR A 56 23.67 -8.48 -9.65
CA THR A 56 24.60 -7.48 -10.14
C THR A 56 23.96 -6.61 -11.21
N ASP A 57 24.37 -5.35 -11.23
CA ASP A 57 23.88 -4.37 -12.18
C ASP A 57 24.96 -3.33 -12.48
N CYS A 58 25.20 -3.05 -13.77
CA CYS A 58 26.23 -2.10 -14.17
C CYS A 58 25.82 -0.64 -13.96
N GLU A 59 24.52 -0.34 -13.82
CA GLU A 59 23.99 1.01 -13.61
C GLU A 59 24.11 1.49 -12.15
N LEU A 60 24.61 0.62 -11.26
CA LEU A 60 24.88 0.94 -9.85
C LEU A 60 26.23 1.63 -9.59
N ARG A 61 26.91 2.08 -10.64
CA ARG A 61 28.10 2.94 -10.56
C ARG A 61 27.77 4.32 -11.11
N SER A 62 28.16 5.36 -10.37
CA SER A 62 27.97 6.75 -10.80
C SER A 62 28.80 7.09 -12.04
N ASN A 63 28.50 8.24 -12.62
CA ASN A 63 29.44 8.94 -13.47
C ASN A 63 30.71 9.33 -12.68
N ILE A 64 31.73 9.81 -13.39
CA ILE A 64 32.97 10.28 -12.77
C ILE A 64 32.66 11.46 -11.83
N ILE A 65 33.07 11.33 -10.57
CA ILE A 65 32.91 12.35 -9.53
C ILE A 65 34.25 12.98 -9.19
N THR A 66 34.23 14.27 -8.83
CA THR A 66 35.46 15.03 -8.56
C THR A 66 35.72 15.09 -7.06
N ASP A 67 36.90 14.63 -6.63
CA ASP A 67 37.39 14.72 -5.26
C ASP A 67 36.37 14.35 -4.16
N PRO A 68 35.70 13.17 -4.25
CA PRO A 68 34.76 12.77 -3.22
C PRO A 68 35.49 12.38 -1.94
N LYS A 69 34.88 12.70 -0.81
CA LYS A 69 35.40 12.44 0.53
C LYS A 69 34.62 11.33 1.23
N ARG A 70 33.29 11.38 1.22
CA ARG A 70 32.45 10.39 1.91
C ARG A 70 31.05 10.31 1.32
N TYR A 71 30.52 9.11 1.17
CA TYR A 71 29.09 8.86 0.99
C TYR A 71 28.31 9.24 2.27
N ILE A 72 27.09 9.76 2.09
CA ILE A 72 26.17 10.13 3.17
C ILE A 72 25.01 9.14 3.23
N GLU A 73 24.12 9.21 2.26
CA GLU A 73 22.86 8.47 2.21
C GLU A 73 22.31 8.48 0.78
N SER A 74 21.28 7.66 0.54
CA SER A 74 20.49 7.70 -0.69
C SER A 74 19.04 7.96 -0.36
N ARG A 75 18.37 8.73 -1.22
CA ARG A 75 17.00 9.20 -0.97
C ARG A 75 16.17 9.30 -2.25
N ASP A 76 14.89 9.57 -2.04
CA ASP A 76 13.91 9.80 -3.11
C ASP A 76 13.77 8.61 -4.07
N PHE A 77 13.79 7.39 -3.51
CA PHE A 77 13.58 6.16 -4.27
C PHE A 77 12.20 6.16 -4.94
N ASN A 78 12.22 5.96 -6.25
CA ASN A 78 11.03 5.91 -7.08
C ASN A 78 11.07 4.68 -8.00
N ILE A 79 9.89 4.18 -8.36
CA ILE A 79 9.73 3.09 -9.32
C ILE A 79 8.81 3.55 -10.45
N LYS A 80 9.25 3.35 -11.69
CA LYS A 80 8.47 3.59 -12.89
C LYS A 80 8.33 2.30 -13.67
N LEU A 81 7.09 1.84 -13.82
CA LEU A 81 6.77 0.74 -14.72
C LEU A 81 6.93 1.19 -16.18
N ILE A 82 7.71 0.45 -16.97
CA ILE A 82 7.93 0.70 -18.40
C ILE A 82 6.98 -0.12 -19.25
N SER A 83 6.94 -1.44 -19.02
CA SER A 83 6.12 -2.36 -19.80
C SER A 83 5.72 -3.58 -18.98
N ILE A 84 4.61 -4.20 -19.41
CA ILE A 84 4.11 -5.44 -18.86
C ILE A 84 3.71 -6.34 -20.03
N ASP A 85 4.26 -7.55 -20.07
CA ASP A 85 3.78 -8.62 -20.93
C ASP A 85 3.06 -9.68 -20.09
N LYS A 86 1.85 -10.03 -20.51
CA LYS A 86 0.99 -11.03 -19.86
C LYS A 86 0.87 -12.24 -20.78
N ILE A 87 1.36 -13.40 -20.35
CA ILE A 87 1.34 -14.64 -21.15
C ILE A 87 0.45 -15.68 -20.44
N PRO A 88 -0.71 -16.06 -21.00
CA PRO A 88 -1.59 -17.08 -20.42
C PRO A 88 -0.92 -18.44 -20.27
N LEU A 89 -1.15 -19.12 -19.13
CA LEU A 89 -0.61 -20.45 -18.88
C LEU A 89 -1.59 -21.54 -19.32
N LYS A 90 -1.19 -22.37 -20.30
CA LYS A 90 -2.04 -23.43 -20.92
C LYS A 90 -2.69 -24.43 -19.96
N LYS A 91 -2.20 -24.56 -18.72
CA LYS A 91 -2.65 -25.56 -17.73
C LYS A 91 -3.29 -24.96 -16.48
N LYS A 92 -3.33 -23.63 -16.37
CA LYS A 92 -3.87 -22.93 -15.21
C LYS A 92 -4.73 -21.78 -15.70
N GLU A 93 -6.04 -21.99 -15.69
CA GLU A 93 -7.03 -20.97 -16.01
C GLU A 93 -6.80 -19.73 -15.14
N ASP A 94 -6.92 -18.54 -15.73
CA ASP A 94 -6.67 -17.23 -15.09
C ASP A 94 -5.26 -16.97 -14.54
N PHE A 95 -4.33 -17.93 -14.60
CA PHE A 95 -2.94 -17.68 -14.26
C PHE A 95 -2.15 -17.26 -15.50
N LYS A 96 -1.35 -16.20 -15.32
CA LYS A 96 -0.51 -15.65 -16.38
C LYS A 96 0.93 -15.59 -15.88
N LYS A 97 1.87 -15.84 -16.81
CA LYS A 97 3.27 -15.47 -16.64
C LYS A 97 3.36 -13.98 -16.95
N ILE A 98 3.93 -13.21 -16.02
CA ILE A 98 4.06 -11.76 -16.15
C ILE A 98 5.54 -11.44 -16.36
N ILE A 99 5.85 -10.65 -17.38
CA ILE A 99 7.17 -10.06 -17.58
C ILE A 99 7.00 -8.56 -17.35
N ILE A 100 7.69 -8.02 -16.34
CA ILE A 100 7.63 -6.60 -16.02
C ILE A 100 8.98 -5.98 -16.30
N SER A 101 8.98 -4.85 -17.00
CA SER A 101 10.17 -3.98 -17.13
C SER A 101 9.91 -2.70 -16.38
N TYR A 102 10.85 -2.30 -15.53
CA TYR A 102 10.70 -1.14 -14.65
C TYR A 102 12.04 -0.44 -14.43
N ILE A 103 11.96 0.85 -14.12
CA ILE A 103 13.09 1.69 -13.74
C ILE A 103 12.98 1.99 -12.24
N ILE A 104 14.07 1.80 -11.51
CA ILE A 104 14.26 2.33 -10.16
C ILE A 104 15.15 3.56 -10.27
N SER A 105 14.73 4.69 -9.70
CA SER A 105 15.56 5.89 -9.66
C SER A 105 15.68 6.46 -8.24
N PHE A 106 16.83 7.05 -7.94
CA PHE A 106 17.13 7.66 -6.65
C PHE A 106 18.33 8.61 -6.74
N TYR A 107 18.54 9.41 -5.70
CA TYR A 107 19.74 10.24 -5.53
C TYR A 107 20.64 9.64 -4.46
N ALA A 108 21.95 9.66 -4.70
CA ALA A 108 22.97 9.32 -3.71
C ALA A 108 23.78 10.58 -3.36
N ASP A 109 23.76 10.94 -2.07
CA ASP A 109 24.43 12.13 -1.57
C ASP A 109 25.83 11.79 -1.05
N TYR A 110 26.81 12.65 -1.37
CA TYR A 110 28.18 12.54 -0.92
C TYR A 110 28.78 13.91 -0.59
N ILE A 111 29.83 13.92 0.22
CA ILE A 111 30.59 15.12 0.57
C ILE A 111 31.87 15.13 -0.27
N ASP A 112 32.21 16.26 -0.88
CA ASP A 112 33.48 16.46 -1.57
C ASP A 112 34.62 16.85 -0.59
N ASN A 113 35.86 16.94 -1.07
CA ASN A 113 37.00 17.34 -0.23
C ASN A 113 36.89 18.78 0.30
N ASN A 114 36.06 19.63 -0.30
CA ASN A 114 35.78 20.98 0.16
C ASN A 114 34.69 21.03 1.25
N GLY A 115 34.10 19.88 1.59
CA GLY A 115 33.01 19.78 2.57
C GLY A 115 31.64 20.18 2.01
N ILE A 116 31.50 20.26 0.70
CA ILE A 116 30.25 20.60 0.02
C ILE A 116 29.47 19.32 -0.27
N ASN A 117 28.17 19.33 0.05
CA ASN A 117 27.26 18.25 -0.30
C ASN A 117 27.00 18.25 -1.81
N LYS A 118 27.15 17.08 -2.42
CA LYS A 118 26.90 16.77 -3.83
C LYS A 118 25.97 15.57 -3.91
N SER A 119 25.34 15.41 -5.06
CA SER A 119 24.37 14.34 -5.30
C SER A 119 24.59 13.76 -6.69
N GLU A 120 24.60 12.45 -6.82
CA GLU A 120 24.52 11.75 -8.10
C GLU A 120 23.15 11.12 -8.27
N PHE A 121 22.64 11.14 -9.50
CA PHE A 121 21.37 10.52 -9.84
C PHE A 121 21.62 9.14 -10.45
N TYR A 122 20.88 8.13 -9.95
CA TYR A 122 20.92 6.76 -10.43
C TYR A 122 19.59 6.40 -11.07
N GLU A 123 19.68 5.67 -12.18
CA GLU A 123 18.53 5.11 -12.89
C GLU A 123 18.89 3.66 -13.28
N ILE A 124 18.19 2.69 -12.68
CA ILE A 124 18.44 1.26 -12.88
C ILE A 124 17.25 0.62 -13.57
N ASN A 125 17.47 0.08 -14.77
CA ASN A 125 16.49 -0.59 -15.59
C ASN A 125 16.54 -2.11 -15.38
N ARG A 126 15.42 -2.68 -14.92
CA ARG A 126 15.31 -4.11 -14.62
C ARG A 126 14.12 -4.73 -15.31
N THR A 127 14.31 -5.98 -15.69
CA THR A 127 13.22 -6.86 -16.11
C THR A 127 13.13 -8.05 -15.16
N ASP A 128 11.92 -8.34 -14.70
CA ASP A 128 11.63 -9.50 -13.87
C ASP A 128 10.50 -10.35 -14.44
N ILE A 129 10.58 -11.65 -14.17
CA ILE A 129 9.64 -12.64 -14.68
C ILE A 129 8.95 -13.34 -13.51
N ILE A 130 7.64 -13.15 -13.42
CA ILE A 130 6.76 -13.86 -12.49
C ILE A 130 6.16 -15.04 -13.25
N GLN A 131 6.52 -16.26 -12.85
CA GLN A 131 6.15 -17.47 -13.60
C GLN A 131 4.64 -17.77 -13.57
N SER A 132 3.96 -17.40 -12.49
CA SER A 132 2.57 -17.75 -12.25
C SER A 132 1.96 -16.74 -11.28
N LEU A 133 1.17 -15.82 -11.80
CA LEU A 133 0.35 -14.87 -11.02
C LEU A 133 -1.11 -15.08 -11.39
N TYR A 134 -2.01 -15.18 -10.40
CA TYR A 134 -3.45 -15.20 -10.65
C TYR A 134 -3.88 -13.80 -11.09
N CYS A 135 -4.30 -13.70 -12.35
CA CYS A 135 -4.49 -12.46 -13.08
C CYS A 135 -5.67 -12.68 -14.05
N PRO A 136 -6.90 -12.89 -13.51
CA PRO A 136 -8.07 -13.23 -14.30
C PRO A 136 -8.37 -12.11 -15.30
N ASP A 137 -9.17 -12.40 -16.32
CA ASP A 137 -9.69 -11.37 -17.21
C ASP A 137 -11.05 -10.85 -16.72
N PRO A 138 -11.30 -9.54 -16.87
CA PRO A 138 -12.53 -8.88 -16.47
C PRO A 138 -13.71 -9.37 -17.33
N ILE A 139 -14.75 -9.88 -16.70
CA ILE A 139 -15.92 -10.47 -17.38
C ILE A 139 -16.66 -9.46 -18.28
N SER A 140 -16.57 -8.15 -17.96
CA SER A 140 -17.19 -7.08 -18.76
C SER A 140 -16.62 -6.99 -20.18
N GLU A 141 -15.33 -7.29 -20.37
CA GLU A 141 -14.66 -7.21 -21.68
C GLU A 141 -14.99 -8.41 -22.59
N VAL A 142 -15.39 -9.54 -22.00
CA VAL A 142 -15.78 -10.75 -22.75
C VAL A 142 -17.14 -10.57 -23.48
N SER A 143 -17.95 -9.61 -23.04
CA SER A 143 -19.30 -9.37 -23.60
C SER A 143 -19.35 -8.41 -24.79
N SER A 144 -18.29 -7.61 -25.00
CA SER A 144 -18.20 -6.64 -26.09
C SER A 144 -17.35 -7.21 -27.24
N ASN A 145 -18.00 -7.67 -28.31
CA ASN A 145 -17.37 -8.03 -29.60
C ASN A 145 -16.81 -6.80 -30.36
N ILE A 146 -16.30 -5.79 -29.66
CA ILE A 146 -15.69 -4.60 -30.23
C ILE A 146 -14.25 -4.59 -29.72
N PRO A 147 -13.22 -4.67 -30.60
CA PRO A 147 -11.84 -4.54 -30.19
C PRO A 147 -11.60 -3.08 -29.81
N SER A 148 -11.83 -2.73 -28.55
CA SER A 148 -11.32 -1.48 -28.00
C SER A 148 -9.84 -1.66 -27.74
N GLU A 149 -9.00 -0.93 -28.47
CA GLU A 149 -7.59 -0.82 -28.16
C GLU A 149 -7.43 -0.28 -26.71
N ASN A 150 -6.69 -1.02 -25.89
CA ASN A 150 -6.14 -0.60 -24.60
C ASN A 150 -7.15 -0.25 -23.48
N SER A 151 -8.14 -1.09 -23.23
CA SER A 151 -8.78 -1.14 -21.92
C SER A 151 -8.34 -2.39 -21.17
N ASP A 152 -7.08 -2.46 -20.73
CA ASP A 152 -6.64 -3.47 -19.77
C ASP A 152 -7.28 -3.14 -18.42
N SER A 153 -8.51 -3.58 -18.13
CA SER A 153 -9.07 -3.31 -16.80
C SER A 153 -8.38 -4.10 -15.69
N ASN A 154 -7.53 -5.09 -16.03
CA ASN A 154 -6.57 -5.69 -15.11
C ASN A 154 -5.30 -4.84 -15.01
N ILE A 155 -5.18 -4.15 -13.89
CA ILE A 155 -4.08 -3.25 -13.59
C ILE A 155 -3.04 -4.03 -12.78
N ILE A 156 -1.86 -4.23 -13.36
CA ILE A 156 -0.69 -4.63 -12.57
C ILE A 156 -0.13 -3.37 -11.92
N LYS A 157 -0.19 -3.32 -10.59
CA LYS A 157 0.37 -2.22 -9.80
C LYS A 157 1.68 -2.67 -9.15
N LEU A 158 2.69 -1.80 -9.22
CA LEU A 158 3.93 -1.97 -8.48
C LEU A 158 3.91 -1.07 -7.24
N GLU A 159 4.29 -1.64 -6.10
CA GLU A 159 4.61 -0.89 -4.89
C GLU A 159 5.99 -1.30 -4.42
N MET A 160 6.87 -0.33 -4.19
CA MET A 160 8.28 -0.58 -3.87
C MET A 160 8.65 -0.01 -2.51
N VAL A 161 9.49 -0.75 -1.79
CA VAL A 161 10.31 -0.24 -0.69
C VAL A 161 11.76 -0.54 -1.05
N ALA A 162 12.60 0.49 -1.11
CA ALA A 162 14.01 0.37 -1.48
C ALA A 162 14.88 1.14 -0.51
N ASP A 163 16.14 0.71 -0.40
CA ASP A 163 17.16 1.35 0.42
C ASP A 163 18.56 1.12 -0.17
N ALA A 164 19.48 2.06 0.05
CA ALA A 164 20.88 1.89 -0.27
C ALA A 164 21.60 1.31 0.96
N LEU A 165 21.96 0.04 0.87
CA LEU A 165 22.54 -0.71 1.98
C LEU A 165 24.01 -0.35 2.23
N ASP A 166 24.72 0.10 1.19
CA ASP A 166 26.11 0.56 1.25
C ASP A 166 26.43 1.48 0.06
N GLY A 167 27.43 2.35 0.23
CA GLY A 167 27.93 3.26 -0.81
C GLY A 167 29.45 3.38 -0.72
N GLN A 168 30.16 2.88 -1.75
CA GLN A 168 31.61 2.80 -1.78
C GLN A 168 32.22 3.76 -2.80
N LEU A 169 33.13 4.61 -2.33
CA LEU A 169 33.94 5.48 -3.18
C LEU A 169 35.14 4.70 -3.69
N ASN A 170 35.12 4.37 -4.98
CA ASN A 170 36.14 3.59 -5.65
C ASN A 170 36.86 4.41 -6.73
N LYS A 171 37.95 3.87 -7.26
CA LYS A 171 38.59 4.38 -8.47
C LYS A 171 38.35 3.43 -9.62
N ASP A 172 37.96 3.97 -10.76
CA ASP A 172 37.84 3.20 -12.00
C ASP A 172 39.23 2.75 -12.51
N THR A 173 39.25 2.01 -13.61
CA THR A 173 40.49 1.56 -14.27
C THR A 173 41.38 2.70 -14.78
N ASN A 174 40.82 3.91 -14.92
CA ASN A 174 41.52 5.13 -15.34
C ASN A 174 41.97 5.99 -14.15
N GLY A 175 41.68 5.59 -12.91
CA GLY A 175 42.01 6.31 -11.69
C GLY A 175 41.03 7.44 -11.33
N ASN A 176 39.91 7.58 -12.04
CA ASN A 176 38.85 8.53 -11.73
C ASN A 176 38.00 8.01 -10.56
N TYR A 177 37.53 8.91 -9.71
CA TYR A 177 36.64 8.50 -8.62
C TYR A 177 35.23 8.22 -9.12
N VAL A 178 34.61 7.18 -8.57
CA VAL A 178 33.25 6.74 -8.82
C VAL A 178 32.60 6.29 -7.52
N LEU A 179 31.27 6.33 -7.46
CA LEU A 179 30.47 5.86 -6.34
C LEU A 179 29.68 4.62 -6.76
N ASP A 180 29.97 3.50 -6.10
CA ASP A 180 29.29 2.23 -6.28
C ASP A 180 28.24 2.06 -5.17
N ILE A 181 26.98 1.80 -5.54
CA ILE A 181 25.88 1.64 -4.59
C ILE A 181 25.46 0.18 -4.48
N THR A 182 25.27 -0.29 -3.25
CA THR A 182 24.58 -1.56 -2.98
C THR A 182 23.10 -1.27 -2.74
N LEU A 183 22.24 -1.69 -3.67
CA LEU A 183 20.80 -1.41 -3.65
C LEU A 183 20.02 -2.62 -3.16
N GLY A 184 19.24 -2.46 -2.08
CA GLY A 184 18.26 -3.46 -1.63
C GLY A 184 16.85 -2.98 -1.91
N TYR A 185 15.99 -3.83 -2.49
CA TYR A 185 14.59 -3.48 -2.69
C TYR A 185 13.62 -4.66 -2.61
N TYR A 186 12.39 -4.31 -2.29
CA TYR A 186 11.20 -5.13 -2.29
C TYR A 186 10.17 -4.51 -3.23
N ILE A 187 9.65 -5.28 -4.18
CA ILE A 187 8.55 -4.85 -5.05
C ILE A 187 7.38 -5.81 -4.85
N ALA A 188 6.26 -5.29 -4.39
CA ALA A 188 4.98 -5.99 -4.40
C ALA A 188 4.31 -5.76 -5.76
N VAL A 189 4.23 -6.81 -6.56
CA VAL A 189 3.54 -6.83 -7.85
C VAL A 189 2.12 -7.33 -7.62
N LYS A 190 1.14 -6.43 -7.74
CA LYS A 190 -0.26 -6.69 -7.42
C LYS A 190 -1.09 -6.78 -8.69
N SER A 191 -1.83 -7.87 -8.87
CA SER A 191 -2.92 -7.92 -9.86
C SER A 191 -4.18 -7.38 -9.20
N GLN A 192 -4.72 -6.28 -9.73
CA GLN A 192 -5.89 -5.61 -9.19
C GLN A 192 -6.89 -5.20 -10.27
N PHE A 193 -8.16 -5.17 -9.88
CA PHE A 193 -9.26 -4.61 -10.68
C PHE A 193 -9.98 -3.52 -9.90
N ILE A 194 -10.51 -2.54 -10.62
CA ILE A 194 -11.55 -1.69 -10.04
C ILE A 194 -12.83 -2.51 -9.99
N VAL A 195 -13.34 -2.74 -8.78
CA VAL A 195 -14.58 -3.47 -8.55
C VAL A 195 -15.59 -2.57 -7.85
N GLN A 196 -16.87 -2.84 -8.08
CA GLN A 196 -17.95 -2.25 -7.32
C GLN A 196 -18.20 -3.07 -6.07
N LEU A 197 -18.00 -2.47 -4.91
CA LEU A 197 -18.33 -3.06 -3.61
C LEU A 197 -19.59 -2.40 -3.08
N LEU A 198 -20.54 -3.24 -2.67
CA LEU A 198 -21.71 -2.80 -1.92
C LEU A 198 -21.38 -2.88 -0.43
N ILE A 199 -21.22 -1.72 0.20
CA ILE A 199 -20.88 -1.63 1.63
C ILE A 199 -22.10 -1.14 2.44
N PRO A 200 -22.40 -1.79 3.58
CA PRO A 200 -23.41 -1.29 4.49
C PRO A 200 -22.93 0.01 5.14
N SER A 201 -23.70 1.09 4.95
CA SER A 201 -23.48 2.38 5.59
C SER A 201 -24.40 2.51 6.79
N TYR A 202 -23.80 2.78 7.94
CA TYR A 202 -24.49 3.17 9.16
C TYR A 202 -24.30 4.68 9.27
N LYS A 203 -25.38 5.46 9.21
CA LYS A 203 -25.37 6.93 9.20
C LYS A 203 -24.25 7.47 10.10
N TYR A 204 -23.28 8.17 9.50
CA TYR A 204 -22.22 8.82 10.28
C TYR A 204 -22.66 10.23 10.66
N ASN A 205 -22.47 10.55 11.94
CA ASN A 205 -22.73 11.83 12.62
C ASN A 205 -24.03 12.56 12.28
N THR A 206 -24.98 12.51 13.21
CA THR A 206 -25.80 13.70 13.47
C THR A 206 -24.88 14.81 13.93
N ILE A 207 -24.83 15.93 13.20
CA ILE A 207 -24.31 17.19 13.72
C ILE A 207 -24.97 17.39 15.10
N PRO A 208 -24.21 17.56 16.20
CA PRO A 208 -24.81 17.85 17.49
C PRO A 208 -25.70 19.09 17.30
N LYS A 209 -26.99 18.97 17.62
CA LYS A 209 -27.86 20.15 17.73
C LYS A 209 -27.49 20.90 19.01
N GLY A 210 -26.27 21.42 19.08
CA GLY A 210 -25.91 22.50 19.99
C GLY A 210 -26.57 23.75 19.41
N VAL A 211 -27.48 24.32 20.17
CA VAL A 211 -28.05 25.64 19.86
C VAL A 211 -26.88 26.61 19.82
N CYS A 212 -26.56 27.15 18.64
CA CYS A 212 -25.64 28.28 18.55
C CYS A 212 -26.36 29.47 19.16
N GLU A 213 -26.00 29.85 20.38
CA GLU A 213 -26.39 31.13 20.95
C GLU A 213 -25.63 32.21 20.17
N GLU A 214 -26.36 32.98 19.36
CA GLU A 214 -25.85 34.24 18.84
C GLU A 214 -25.66 35.19 20.03
N ASN A 215 -24.46 35.76 20.20
CA ASN A 215 -24.24 37.21 20.22
C ASN A 215 -22.78 37.59 20.55
N ILE A 216 -22.32 38.63 19.84
CA ILE A 216 -21.08 39.42 19.94
C ILE A 216 -19.98 39.01 18.95
N GLU A 217 -19.58 39.96 18.09
CA GLU A 217 -18.56 39.84 17.04
C GLU A 217 -17.18 39.51 17.63
N GLU A 218 -16.72 38.27 17.47
CA GLU A 218 -15.41 37.80 17.95
C GLU A 218 -14.30 37.92 16.89
N ASN A 219 -13.08 38.18 17.34
CA ASN A 219 -11.86 38.34 16.53
C ASN A 219 -11.46 37.01 15.84
N PRO A 220 -11.04 37.01 14.55
CA PRO A 220 -10.64 35.80 13.82
C PRO A 220 -9.56 34.94 14.48
N CYS A 221 -8.70 35.50 15.33
CA CYS A 221 -7.70 34.74 16.09
C CYS A 221 -8.30 34.04 17.31
N GLU A 222 -9.26 34.65 18.00
CA GLU A 222 -9.98 34.02 19.13
C GLU A 222 -10.90 32.90 18.61
N ILE A 223 -11.44 33.06 17.40
CA ILE A 223 -12.17 32.02 16.66
C ILE A 223 -11.27 30.80 16.40
N PHE A 224 -10.00 31.01 16.02
CA PHE A 224 -9.05 29.92 15.82
C PHE A 224 -8.64 29.24 17.14
N GLU A 225 -8.46 29.99 18.23
CA GLU A 225 -8.12 29.44 19.56
C GLU A 225 -9.26 28.65 20.22
N LYS A 226 -10.52 29.03 19.95
CA LYS A 226 -11.71 28.27 20.38
C LYS A 226 -12.09 27.15 19.42
N SER A 227 -11.45 27.07 18.25
CA SER A 227 -11.74 26.03 17.27
C SER A 227 -11.29 24.67 17.80
N PRO A 228 -12.11 23.61 17.64
CA PRO A 228 -11.69 22.26 17.98
C PRO A 228 -10.47 21.88 17.12
N ILE A 229 -9.51 21.20 17.74
CA ILE A 229 -8.32 20.69 17.05
C ILE A 229 -8.79 19.83 15.85
N PRO A 230 -8.28 20.06 14.62
CA PRO A 230 -8.62 19.23 13.48
C PRO A 230 -8.23 17.77 13.71
N GLN A 231 -9.05 16.83 13.27
CA GLN A 231 -8.65 15.43 13.22
C GLN A 231 -7.66 15.24 12.06
N PHE A 232 -6.36 15.29 12.37
CA PHE A 232 -5.30 15.20 11.37
C PHE A 232 -5.15 13.79 10.78
N TYR A 233 -5.38 12.73 11.56
CA TYR A 233 -5.33 11.33 11.10
C TYR A 233 -6.24 10.41 11.97
N PRO A 234 -6.70 9.25 11.46
CA PRO A 234 -7.75 8.46 12.09
C PRO A 234 -7.21 7.57 13.22
N ASN A 235 -7.86 7.56 14.40
CA ASN A 235 -7.50 6.62 15.48
C ASN A 235 -8.26 5.29 15.30
N GLN A 236 -7.58 4.16 15.14
CA GLN A 236 -8.23 2.84 15.22
C GLN A 236 -7.38 1.83 16.02
N LYS A 237 -7.82 1.54 17.24
CA LYS A 237 -7.44 0.37 18.05
C LYS A 237 -8.73 -0.39 18.34
N LEU A 238 -8.85 -1.61 17.80
CA LEU A 238 -10.12 -2.34 17.73
C LEU A 238 -10.11 -3.55 18.66
N GLU A 239 -11.12 -3.66 19.52
CA GLU A 239 -11.44 -4.86 20.29
C GLU A 239 -12.55 -5.66 19.59
N PRO A 240 -12.72 -6.97 19.88
CA PRO A 240 -13.86 -7.73 19.38
C PRO A 240 -15.18 -7.03 19.77
N LEU A 241 -16.10 -6.88 18.82
CA LEU A 241 -17.41 -6.23 19.08
C LEU A 241 -18.22 -6.96 20.14
N PHE A 242 -18.02 -8.28 20.24
CA PHE A 242 -18.69 -9.12 21.21
C PHE A 242 -17.66 -9.97 21.94
N PRO A 243 -17.72 -10.02 23.30
CA PRO A 243 -16.93 -10.97 24.05
C PRO A 243 -17.26 -12.40 23.58
N TYR A 244 -16.23 -13.24 23.47
CA TYR A 244 -16.46 -14.67 23.41
C TYR A 244 -17.04 -15.07 24.76
N TYR A 245 -18.35 -15.27 24.81
CA TYR A 245 -18.93 -16.04 25.91
C TYR A 245 -18.36 -17.44 25.76
N ASP A 246 -17.57 -17.86 26.75
CA ASP A 246 -17.20 -19.25 26.90
C ASP A 246 -18.49 -20.08 26.88
N LYS A 247 -18.48 -21.18 26.13
CA LYS A 247 -19.64 -22.06 25.94
C LYS A 247 -20.11 -22.77 27.22
N ASP A 248 -19.53 -22.45 28.36
CA ASP A 248 -19.69 -23.18 29.62
C ASP A 248 -20.80 -22.62 30.52
N ASP A 249 -21.46 -21.51 30.13
CA ASP A 249 -22.58 -20.93 30.90
C ASP A 249 -23.98 -21.34 30.40
N PHE A 250 -24.09 -22.13 29.33
CA PHE A 250 -25.39 -22.70 28.92
C PHE A 250 -25.83 -23.92 29.76
N ASP A 251 -24.91 -24.52 30.54
CA ASP A 251 -25.18 -25.72 31.35
C ASP A 251 -25.56 -25.42 32.81
N ARG A 252 -25.52 -24.15 33.26
CA ARG A 252 -25.88 -23.77 34.63
C ARG A 252 -27.35 -23.40 34.82
N ASP A 253 -28.00 -22.83 33.81
CA ASP A 253 -29.42 -22.44 33.89
C ASP A 253 -30.42 -23.60 33.63
N PHE A 254 -29.94 -24.76 33.18
CA PHE A 254 -30.79 -25.96 33.00
C PHE A 254 -30.82 -26.89 34.23
N ASN A 255 -29.92 -26.72 35.21
CA ASN A 255 -29.81 -27.61 36.36
C ASN A 255 -30.37 -27.03 37.68
N GLU A 256 -30.70 -25.74 37.76
CA GLU A 256 -31.29 -25.15 38.98
C GLU A 256 -32.82 -25.23 39.05
N ASN A 257 -33.53 -25.63 37.99
CA ASN A 257 -35.00 -25.73 37.99
C ASN A 257 -35.58 -27.14 38.18
N HIS A 258 -34.77 -28.14 38.57
CA HIS A 258 -35.24 -29.51 38.83
C HIS A 258 -34.73 -30.11 40.14
N SER A 259 -34.55 -29.28 41.17
CA SER A 259 -34.30 -29.79 42.52
C SER A 259 -34.94 -28.94 43.61
N GLU A 260 -36.26 -28.78 43.55
CA GLU A 260 -37.07 -28.53 44.75
C GLU A 260 -38.48 -29.11 44.54
N SER A 261 -38.71 -30.22 45.25
CA SER A 261 -39.94 -30.90 45.69
C SER A 261 -41.30 -30.29 45.33
#